data_AF-A0AAE1URK2-F1
#
_entry.id   AF-A0AAE1URK2-F1
#
_cell.length_a   1.000
_cell.length_b   1.000
_cell.length_c   1.000
_cell.angle_alpha   90.00
_cell.angle_beta   90.00
_cell.angle_gamma   90.00
#
_symmetry.space_group_name_H-M   'P 1'
#
loop_
_entity.id
_entity.type
_entity.pdbx_description
1 polymer ?
#
loop_
_entity_poly.entity_id
_entity_poly.type
_entity_poly.pdbx_seq_one_letter_code
_entity_poly.pdbx_strand_id
1 'polypeptide(L)'
;MQNPYVLSADPCGSSSGSAISVAANTVSVSIGTETRGSILCPASSNAVVGIKPTVGLTSRAGTIPITHRQDTIGPIGRTVAEAVHVLDAIVDFDHNDAAATGPAAKFIPRGGYTQFLKEMLEEFGHDIFLAAEATNGIGDTELKSLRNLSREGYVKLMKKYKLDALVTAGPGVAAVLAIGGFPAISVPAAYDKGVPIGICFSGLKGSEPKLIEIAYDFEQATLIRKPPIFLP
;
A
#
# COMPACT_ATOMS: atom_id res chain seq x y z
N MET A 1 2.54 -11.07 17.36
CA MET A 1 3.41 -9.94 16.99
C MET A 1 2.98 -8.74 17.82
N GLN A 2 3.91 -7.92 18.31
CA GLN A 2 3.62 -6.76 19.17
C GLN A 2 3.92 -5.47 18.41
N ASN A 3 3.11 -4.43 18.66
CA ASN A 3 3.37 -3.10 18.12
C ASN A 3 4.59 -2.48 18.85
N PRO A 4 5.61 -1.97 18.12
CA PRO A 4 6.85 -1.52 18.73
C PRO A 4 6.70 -0.18 19.48
N TYR A 5 5.62 0.57 19.28
CA TYR A 5 5.35 1.82 20.00
C TYR A 5 4.65 1.58 21.34
N VAL A 6 3.67 0.67 21.35
CA VAL A 6 2.90 0.30 22.53
C VAL A 6 2.65 -1.20 22.47
N LEU A 7 3.34 -1.97 23.32
CA LEU A 7 3.34 -3.45 23.24
C LEU A 7 1.96 -4.09 23.40
N SER A 8 1.02 -3.40 24.05
CA SER A 8 -0.37 -3.83 24.22
C SER A 8 -1.30 -3.42 23.07
N ALA A 9 -0.85 -2.56 22.16
CA ALA A 9 -1.62 -2.12 21.01
C ALA A 9 -1.56 -3.16 19.88
N ASP A 10 -2.65 -3.24 19.11
CA ASP A 10 -2.72 -4.10 17.93
C ASP A 10 -1.82 -3.54 16.81
N PRO A 11 -0.83 -4.30 16.30
CA PRO A 11 -0.05 -3.88 15.14
C PRO A 11 -0.84 -3.90 13.83
N CYS A 12 -2.10 -4.36 13.84
CA CYS A 12 -2.91 -4.70 12.68
C CYS A 12 -2.23 -5.74 11.77
N GLY A 13 -2.78 -6.04 10.61
CA GLY A 13 -2.25 -7.05 9.71
C GLY A 13 -3.06 -7.17 8.42
N SER A 14 -2.74 -8.12 7.54
CA SER A 14 -1.84 -9.28 7.75
C SER A 14 -0.33 -9.01 7.60
N SER A 15 0.10 -7.90 6.98
CA SER A 15 1.54 -7.58 6.82
C SER A 15 2.17 -6.98 8.08
N SER A 16 1.81 -7.49 9.25
CA SER A 16 2.24 -6.97 10.56
C SER A 16 3.75 -7.01 10.69
N GLY A 17 4.38 -8.14 10.35
CA GLY A 17 5.84 -8.32 10.44
C GLY A 17 6.60 -7.35 9.54
N SER A 18 6.11 -7.12 8.32
CA SER A 18 6.67 -6.16 7.37
C SER A 18 6.63 -4.73 7.92
N ALA A 19 5.51 -4.31 8.51
CA ALA A 19 5.40 -2.98 9.11
C ALA A 19 6.24 -2.83 10.39
N ILE A 20 6.21 -3.84 11.28
CA ILE A 20 6.97 -3.83 12.54
C ILE A 20 8.48 -3.81 12.27
N SER A 21 8.97 -4.61 11.30
CA SER A 21 10.39 -4.67 10.97
C SER A 21 10.94 -3.34 10.45
N VAL A 22 10.19 -2.66 9.59
CA VAL A 22 10.54 -1.31 9.11
C VAL A 22 10.45 -0.29 10.23
N ALA A 23 9.41 -0.35 11.06
CA ALA A 23 9.20 0.56 12.18
C ALA A 23 10.32 0.47 13.23
N ALA A 24 10.73 -0.75 13.57
CA ALA A 24 11.77 -1.07 14.53
C ALA A 24 13.21 -0.96 13.96
N ASN A 25 13.36 -0.51 12.71
CA ASN A 25 14.65 -0.40 12.02
C ASN A 25 15.42 -1.73 11.91
N THR A 26 14.73 -2.87 11.80
CA THR A 26 15.39 -4.16 11.56
C THR A 26 15.69 -4.39 10.08
N VAL A 27 14.96 -3.71 9.19
CA VAL A 27 15.19 -3.68 7.74
C VAL A 27 15.03 -2.25 7.19
N SER A 28 15.65 -1.96 6.04
CA SER A 28 15.51 -0.66 5.37
C SER A 28 14.09 -0.45 4.84
N VAL A 29 13.56 -1.43 4.11
CA VAL A 29 12.23 -1.45 3.52
C VAL A 29 11.70 -2.89 3.60
N SER A 30 10.41 -3.06 3.43
CA SER A 30 9.79 -4.38 3.34
C SER A 30 8.67 -4.38 2.30
N ILE A 31 8.20 -5.59 1.99
CA ILE A 31 7.07 -5.82 1.09
C ILE A 31 5.90 -6.34 1.92
N GLY A 32 4.70 -5.89 1.59
CA GLY A 32 3.45 -6.43 2.09
C GLY A 32 2.54 -6.86 0.95
N THR A 33 1.50 -7.60 1.30
CA THR A 33 0.42 -7.96 0.38
C THR A 33 -0.88 -7.40 0.91
N GLU A 34 -1.75 -6.95 0.01
CA GLU A 34 -3.06 -6.46 0.39
C GLU A 34 -4.17 -7.05 -0.47
N THR A 35 -5.01 -7.84 0.18
CA THR A 35 -6.37 -8.18 -0.27
C THR A 35 -7.35 -7.12 0.19
N ARG A 36 -7.26 -6.70 1.47
CA ARG A 36 -8.11 -5.67 2.09
C ARG A 36 -7.45 -5.09 3.34
N GLY A 37 -6.84 -3.93 3.24
CA GLY A 37 -6.19 -3.21 4.34
C GLY A 37 -4.88 -3.80 4.85
N SER A 38 -4.44 -4.95 4.34
CA SER A 38 -3.27 -5.67 4.88
C SER A 38 -1.91 -5.01 4.65
N ILE A 39 -1.81 -3.92 3.88
CA ILE A 39 -0.65 -3.01 3.82
C ILE A 39 -0.99 -1.72 4.57
N LEU A 40 -2.13 -1.10 4.26
CA LEU A 40 -2.50 0.22 4.77
C LEU A 40 -2.71 0.24 6.28
N CYS A 41 -3.36 -0.80 6.83
CA CYS A 41 -3.67 -0.90 8.24
C CYS A 41 -2.41 -1.08 9.10
N PRO A 42 -1.55 -2.10 8.86
CA PRO A 42 -0.33 -2.23 9.65
C PRO A 42 0.64 -1.06 9.41
N ALA A 43 0.65 -0.43 8.23
CA ALA A 43 1.44 0.78 8.03
C ALA A 43 0.98 1.94 8.95
N SER A 44 -0.33 2.20 8.97
CA SER A 44 -0.95 3.19 9.87
C SER A 44 -0.67 2.90 11.34
N SER A 45 -0.84 1.65 11.79
CA SER A 45 -0.69 1.26 13.20
C SER A 45 0.76 1.24 13.69
N ASN A 46 1.75 1.17 12.79
CA ASN A 46 3.17 1.08 13.16
C ASN A 46 3.98 2.30 12.69
N ALA A 47 3.32 3.44 12.41
CA ALA A 47 3.95 4.70 11.98
C ALA A 47 4.96 4.52 10.83
N VAL A 48 4.61 3.74 9.82
CA VAL A 48 5.39 3.58 8.59
C VAL A 48 4.53 3.94 7.38
N VAL A 49 5.17 4.18 6.25
CA VAL A 49 4.49 4.39 4.97
C VAL A 49 4.16 3.04 4.35
N GLY A 50 2.94 2.89 3.83
CA GLY A 50 2.53 1.70 3.09
C GLY A 50 1.83 2.09 1.80
N ILE A 51 2.30 1.57 0.67
CA ILE A 51 1.70 1.82 -0.65
C ILE A 51 0.95 0.56 -1.09
N LYS A 52 -0.33 0.74 -1.36
CA LYS A 52 -1.20 -0.27 -1.97
C LYS A 52 -1.49 0.14 -3.42
N PRO A 53 -0.76 -0.39 -4.41
CA PRO A 53 -0.91 0.07 -5.79
C PRO A 53 -2.25 -0.36 -6.41
N THR A 54 -2.51 0.12 -7.63
CA THR A 54 -3.57 -0.41 -8.51
C THR A 54 -3.35 -1.90 -8.68
N VAL A 55 -4.41 -2.69 -8.53
CA VAL A 55 -4.33 -4.14 -8.75
C VAL A 55 -3.83 -4.42 -10.17
N GLY A 56 -2.73 -5.17 -10.24
CA GLY A 56 -2.03 -5.52 -11.46
C GLY A 56 -0.80 -4.67 -11.77
N LEU A 57 -0.55 -3.57 -11.04
CA LEU A 57 0.64 -2.75 -11.31
C LEU A 57 1.94 -3.50 -10.95
N THR A 58 1.89 -4.35 -9.92
CA THR A 58 2.96 -5.25 -9.50
C THR A 58 2.52 -6.69 -9.76
N SER A 59 3.40 -7.53 -10.31
CA SER A 59 3.10 -8.95 -10.50
C SER A 59 2.79 -9.64 -9.18
N ARG A 60 1.85 -10.58 -9.20
CA ARG A 60 1.53 -11.46 -8.06
C ARG A 60 2.04 -12.88 -8.25
N ALA A 61 2.80 -13.13 -9.31
CA ALA A 61 3.45 -14.40 -9.51
C ALA A 61 4.36 -14.74 -8.31
N GLY A 62 4.29 -15.98 -7.83
CA GLY A 62 5.05 -16.42 -6.65
C GLY A 62 4.52 -15.92 -5.30
N THR A 63 3.42 -15.17 -5.26
CA THR A 63 2.74 -14.78 -4.02
C THR A 63 1.54 -15.67 -3.75
N ILE A 64 1.42 -16.13 -2.50
CA ILE A 64 0.26 -16.90 -2.04
C ILE A 64 -0.99 -16.04 -2.17
N PRO A 65 -1.96 -16.43 -3.01
CA PRO A 65 -3.13 -15.62 -3.24
C PRO A 65 -4.18 -15.84 -2.13
N ILE A 66 -4.91 -14.77 -1.81
CA ILE A 66 -6.24 -14.86 -1.19
C ILE A 66 -7.31 -14.69 -2.28
N THR A 67 -7.15 -13.67 -3.12
CA THR A 67 -7.96 -13.49 -4.33
C THR A 67 -7.22 -12.71 -5.41
N HIS A 68 -7.08 -13.33 -6.59
CA HIS A 68 -6.56 -12.67 -7.80
C HIS A 68 -7.38 -11.46 -8.28
N ARG A 69 -8.46 -11.06 -7.62
CA ARG A 69 -9.23 -9.87 -7.98
C ARG A 69 -8.84 -8.64 -7.17
N GLN A 70 -8.30 -8.83 -5.97
CA GLN A 70 -8.01 -7.75 -5.02
C GLN A 70 -6.55 -7.73 -4.61
N ASP A 71 -5.89 -8.90 -4.61
CA ASP A 71 -4.52 -9.02 -4.18
C ASP A 71 -3.61 -8.13 -5.02
N THR A 72 -2.77 -7.40 -4.29
CA THR A 72 -1.67 -6.63 -4.83
C THR A 72 -0.51 -6.71 -3.86
N ILE A 73 0.70 -6.57 -4.40
CA ILE A 73 1.92 -6.44 -3.62
C ILE A 73 2.27 -4.97 -3.56
N GLY A 74 2.82 -4.53 -2.43
CA GLY A 74 3.16 -3.14 -2.27
C GLY A 74 4.23 -2.92 -1.21
N PRO A 75 5.01 -1.84 -1.37
CA PRO A 75 6.12 -1.55 -0.48
C PRO A 75 5.68 -0.90 0.83
N ILE A 76 6.48 -1.15 1.85
CA ILE A 76 6.41 -0.52 3.16
C ILE A 76 7.78 0.08 3.48
N GLY A 77 7.81 1.37 3.75
CA GLY A 77 9.03 2.14 4.03
C GLY A 77 8.84 3.07 5.22
N ARG A 78 9.91 3.65 5.76
CA ARG A 78 9.78 4.68 6.81
C ARG A 78 9.35 6.01 6.22
N THR A 79 9.72 6.24 4.96
CA THR A 79 9.40 7.45 4.20
C THR A 79 8.65 7.11 2.91
N VAL A 80 7.95 8.10 2.35
CA VAL A 80 7.29 7.99 1.04
C VAL A 80 8.34 7.75 -0.04
N ALA A 81 9.49 8.41 0.03
CA ALA A 81 10.58 8.20 -0.92
C ALA A 81 11.08 6.75 -0.93
N GLU A 82 11.36 6.15 0.22
CA GLU A 82 11.80 4.74 0.30
C GLU A 82 10.77 3.79 -0.30
N ALA A 83 9.49 3.97 0.04
CA ALA A 83 8.43 3.12 -0.47
C ALA A 83 8.26 3.28 -1.99
N VAL A 84 8.42 4.50 -2.53
CA VAL A 84 8.29 4.74 -3.99
C VAL A 84 9.47 4.16 -4.77
N HIS A 85 10.70 4.22 -4.26
CA HIS A 85 11.83 3.55 -4.93
C HIS A 85 11.60 2.04 -5.05
N VAL A 86 11.08 1.41 -4.00
CA VAL A 86 10.72 -0.01 -4.06
C VAL A 86 9.57 -0.25 -5.03
N LEU A 87 8.55 0.62 -5.05
CA LEU A 87 7.45 0.51 -6.02
C LEU A 87 8.01 0.54 -7.44
N ASP A 88 8.89 1.50 -7.74
CA ASP A 88 9.47 1.69 -9.07
C ASP A 88 10.25 0.45 -9.54
N ALA A 89 10.93 -0.23 -8.62
CA ALA A 89 11.68 -1.45 -8.91
C ALA A 89 10.81 -2.69 -9.16
N ILE A 90 9.57 -2.74 -8.65
CA ILE A 90 8.70 -3.94 -8.70
C ILE A 90 7.51 -3.82 -9.65
N VAL A 91 7.30 -2.65 -10.27
CA VAL A 91 6.23 -2.44 -11.25
C VAL A 91 6.69 -2.84 -12.63
N ASP A 92 6.10 -3.89 -13.18
CA ASP A 92 6.34 -4.26 -14.57
C ASP A 92 5.24 -5.19 -15.11
N PHE A 93 5.23 -5.38 -16.43
CA PHE A 93 4.57 -6.50 -17.05
C PHE A 93 5.25 -7.82 -16.68
N ASP A 94 4.46 -8.81 -16.30
CA ASP A 94 4.93 -10.16 -16.05
C ASP A 94 4.07 -11.17 -16.81
N HIS A 95 4.72 -12.01 -17.60
CA HIS A 95 4.09 -13.11 -18.32
C HIS A 95 3.38 -14.11 -17.40
N ASN A 96 3.91 -14.35 -16.20
CA ASN A 96 3.30 -15.25 -15.22
C ASN A 96 2.06 -14.67 -14.54
N ASP A 97 1.82 -13.37 -14.70
CA ASP A 97 0.63 -12.66 -14.22
C ASP A 97 0.04 -11.71 -15.27
N ALA A 98 0.11 -12.11 -16.55
CA ALA A 98 -0.20 -11.24 -17.67
C ALA A 98 -1.65 -10.71 -17.65
N ALA A 99 -2.58 -11.49 -17.07
CA ALA A 99 -3.98 -11.11 -16.94
C ALA A 99 -4.18 -9.88 -16.03
N ALA A 100 -3.31 -9.69 -15.03
CA ALA A 100 -3.35 -8.54 -14.14
C ALA A 100 -2.43 -7.42 -14.65
N THR A 101 -1.19 -7.77 -15.01
CA THR A 101 -0.16 -6.79 -15.36
C THR A 101 -0.33 -6.17 -16.73
N GLY A 102 -0.84 -6.91 -17.73
CA GLY A 102 -1.08 -6.40 -19.08
C GLY A 102 -2.00 -5.16 -19.11
N PRO A 103 -3.22 -5.21 -18.52
CA PRO A 103 -4.10 -4.04 -18.48
C PRO A 103 -3.58 -2.88 -17.62
N ALA A 104 -2.75 -3.16 -16.62
CA ALA A 104 -2.23 -2.18 -15.67
C ALA A 104 -0.94 -1.50 -16.15
N ALA A 105 -0.15 -2.13 -17.03
CA ALA A 105 1.10 -1.59 -17.56
C ALA A 105 0.95 -0.19 -18.17
N LYS A 106 -0.23 0.15 -18.70
CA LYS A 106 -0.55 1.49 -19.21
C LYS A 106 -0.49 2.60 -18.15
N PHE A 107 -0.56 2.24 -16.87
CA PHE A 107 -0.47 3.17 -15.74
C PHE A 107 0.97 3.39 -15.28
N ILE A 108 1.92 2.59 -15.76
CA ILE A 108 3.34 2.78 -15.46
C ILE A 108 3.83 4.01 -16.24
N PRO A 109 4.28 5.07 -15.54
CA PRO A 109 4.74 6.30 -16.16
C PRO A 109 6.06 6.07 -16.91
N ARG A 110 6.24 6.77 -18.02
CA ARG A 110 7.56 6.80 -18.69
C ARG A 110 8.55 7.49 -17.76
N GLY A 111 9.65 6.82 -17.41
CA GLY A 111 10.66 7.35 -16.48
C GLY A 111 10.41 7.01 -15.01
N GLY A 112 9.50 6.09 -14.70
CA GLY A 112 9.33 5.53 -13.35
C GLY A 112 8.56 6.43 -12.37
N TYR A 113 8.18 5.91 -11.21
CA TYR A 113 7.46 6.63 -10.17
C TYR A 113 8.36 7.57 -9.34
N THR A 114 9.67 7.31 -9.32
CA THR A 114 10.65 8.16 -8.63
C THR A 114 10.65 9.61 -9.14
N GLN A 115 10.23 9.85 -10.39
CA GLN A 115 10.10 11.21 -10.95
C GLN A 115 9.12 12.10 -10.18
N PHE A 116 8.17 11.51 -9.44
CA PHE A 116 7.18 12.24 -8.65
C PHE A 116 7.67 12.57 -7.23
N LEU A 117 8.90 12.17 -6.87
CA LEU A 117 9.52 12.47 -5.57
C LEU A 117 10.31 13.79 -5.54
N LYS A 118 10.72 14.33 -6.69
CA LYS A 118 11.76 15.38 -6.82
C LYS A 118 13.08 15.09 -6.07
N GLU A 119 14.06 14.63 -6.87
CA GLU A 119 15.54 14.51 -6.71
C GLU A 119 16.14 13.79 -5.48
N MET A 120 16.43 12.48 -5.58
CA MET A 120 17.73 11.89 -6.01
C MET A 120 17.71 10.34 -5.98
N LEU A 121 18.35 9.74 -7.00
CA LEU A 121 18.63 8.31 -7.28
C LEU A 121 19.66 7.71 -6.27
N GLU A 122 19.97 6.41 -6.10
CA GLU A 122 20.23 5.29 -7.02
C GLU A 122 20.04 3.91 -6.29
N GLU A 123 19.94 2.84 -7.09
CA GLU A 123 19.33 1.54 -6.86
C GLU A 123 20.32 0.40 -6.49
N PHE A 124 19.89 -0.65 -5.76
CA PHE A 124 20.51 -1.99 -5.72
C PHE A 124 19.48 -3.07 -5.35
N GLY A 125 19.54 -4.26 -5.98
CA GLY A 125 18.59 -5.38 -5.79
C GLY A 125 19.25 -6.75 -5.53
N HIS A 126 18.52 -7.68 -4.88
CA HIS A 126 18.85 -9.11 -4.71
C HIS A 126 17.58 -9.95 -4.40
N ASP A 127 17.52 -11.19 -4.89
CA ASP A 127 16.39 -12.14 -4.78
C ASP A 127 16.61 -13.26 -3.74
N ILE A 128 15.50 -13.91 -3.31
CA ILE A 128 15.22 -15.37 -3.15
C ILE A 128 14.10 -15.59 -2.11
N PHE A 129 13.09 -16.46 -2.36
CA PHE A 129 12.60 -17.49 -1.39
C PHE A 129 11.55 -18.46 -1.99
N LEU A 130 11.40 -19.64 -1.37
CA LEU A 130 10.47 -20.72 -1.73
C LEU A 130 9.66 -21.25 -0.53
N ALA A 131 8.46 -21.75 -0.87
CA ALA A 131 7.57 -22.69 -0.17
C ALA A 131 6.54 -22.16 0.86
N ALA A 132 5.32 -21.84 0.37
CA ALA A 132 4.06 -22.02 1.12
C ALA A 132 2.82 -21.91 0.19
N GLU A 133 2.46 -22.93 -0.60
CA GLU A 133 1.28 -22.89 -1.49
C GLU A 133 0.27 -23.98 -1.13
N ALA A 134 -0.83 -23.63 -0.45
CA ALA A 134 -2.08 -24.42 -0.39
C ALA A 134 -3.25 -23.69 0.31
N THR A 135 -4.18 -23.04 -0.43
CA THR A 135 -5.67 -23.13 -0.32
C THR A 135 -6.39 -22.18 -1.32
N ASN A 136 -7.70 -22.37 -1.57
CA ASN A 136 -8.47 -21.75 -2.68
C ASN A 136 -9.64 -20.87 -2.17
N GLY A 137 -9.80 -19.63 -2.68
CA GLY A 137 -10.73 -18.57 -2.19
C GLY A 137 -12.23 -18.59 -2.61
N ILE A 138 -12.89 -17.41 -2.58
CA ILE A 138 -14.38 -17.16 -2.52
C ILE A 138 -15.08 -16.95 -3.91
N GLY A 139 -16.39 -17.26 -4.02
CA GLY A 139 -17.20 -17.35 -5.27
C GLY A 139 -17.88 -16.07 -5.85
N ASP A 140 -18.64 -16.24 -6.95
CA ASP A 140 -18.98 -15.17 -7.92
C ASP A 140 -20.20 -14.27 -7.67
N THR A 141 -21.19 -14.70 -6.87
CA THR A 141 -22.43 -13.90 -6.65
C THR A 141 -22.19 -12.70 -5.74
N GLU A 142 -21.42 -12.90 -4.68
CA GLU A 142 -20.98 -11.85 -3.75
C GLU A 142 -20.20 -10.74 -4.48
N LEU A 143 -19.54 -11.10 -5.58
CA LEU A 143 -18.72 -10.23 -6.39
C LEU A 143 -19.48 -9.11 -7.11
N LYS A 144 -20.70 -9.39 -7.58
CA LYS A 144 -21.51 -8.40 -8.35
C LYS A 144 -22.01 -7.27 -7.44
N SER A 145 -22.45 -7.62 -6.23
CA SER A 145 -22.92 -6.66 -5.25
C SER A 145 -21.80 -5.71 -4.80
N LEU A 146 -20.61 -6.25 -4.56
CA LEU A 146 -19.42 -5.49 -4.17
C LEU A 146 -18.99 -4.50 -5.28
N ARG A 147 -18.99 -4.93 -6.55
CA ARG A 147 -18.63 -4.07 -7.69
C ARG A 147 -19.59 -2.88 -7.87
N ASN A 148 -20.88 -3.10 -7.67
CA ASN A 148 -21.87 -2.02 -7.76
C ASN A 148 -21.67 -0.98 -6.65
N LEU A 149 -21.34 -1.40 -5.43
CA LEU A 149 -21.04 -0.49 -4.32
C LEU A 149 -19.83 0.41 -4.60
N SER A 150 -18.77 -0.16 -5.18
CA SER A 150 -17.58 0.61 -5.57
C SER A 150 -17.87 1.61 -6.70
N ARG A 151 -18.63 1.20 -7.72
CA ARG A 151 -18.95 2.04 -8.89
C ARG A 151 -19.90 3.18 -8.57
N GLU A 152 -21.00 2.89 -7.88
CA GLU A 152 -22.04 3.89 -7.56
C GLU A 152 -21.68 4.76 -6.35
N GLY A 153 -20.71 4.34 -5.54
CA GLY A 153 -20.17 5.10 -4.40
C GLY A 153 -18.90 5.87 -4.76
N TYR A 154 -17.75 5.21 -4.60
CA TYR A 154 -16.43 5.86 -4.65
C TYR A 154 -16.10 6.46 -6.01
N VAL A 155 -16.27 5.70 -7.10
CA VAL A 155 -15.98 6.21 -8.45
C VAL A 155 -16.88 7.40 -8.80
N LYS A 156 -18.17 7.30 -8.45
CA LYS A 156 -19.13 8.38 -8.65
C LYS A 156 -18.73 9.64 -7.88
N LEU A 157 -18.31 9.50 -6.61
CA LEU A 157 -17.89 10.62 -5.79
C LEU A 157 -16.66 11.32 -6.37
N MET A 158 -15.60 10.54 -6.68
CA MET A 158 -14.36 11.05 -7.26
C MET A 158 -14.63 11.82 -8.57
N LYS A 159 -15.45 11.27 -9.47
CA LYS A 159 -15.79 11.92 -10.75
C LYS A 159 -16.72 13.11 -10.60
N LYS A 160 -17.78 13.01 -9.77
CA LYS A 160 -18.78 14.07 -9.59
C LYS A 160 -18.15 15.34 -9.04
N TYR A 161 -17.26 15.19 -8.06
CA TYR A 161 -16.60 16.32 -7.41
C TYR A 161 -15.22 16.64 -8.00
N LYS A 162 -14.79 15.91 -9.05
CA LYS A 162 -13.48 16.07 -9.70
C LYS A 162 -12.32 16.06 -8.69
N LEU A 163 -12.34 15.09 -7.79
CA LEU A 163 -11.34 14.96 -6.72
C LEU A 163 -10.08 14.27 -7.24
N ASP A 164 -8.92 14.76 -6.82
CA ASP A 164 -7.63 14.12 -7.10
C ASP A 164 -7.33 12.97 -6.14
N ALA A 165 -7.76 13.10 -4.88
CA ALA A 165 -7.64 12.08 -3.84
C ALA A 165 -8.79 12.14 -2.83
N LEU A 166 -9.13 10.99 -2.25
CA LEU A 166 -9.91 10.89 -1.02
C LEU A 166 -8.97 10.62 0.15
N VAL A 167 -9.13 11.37 1.24
CA VAL A 167 -8.29 11.29 2.43
C VAL A 167 -9.09 10.74 3.61
N THR A 168 -8.56 9.73 4.31
CA THR A 168 -9.19 9.14 5.51
C THR A 168 -8.20 8.92 6.64
N ALA A 169 -8.67 8.97 7.88
CA ALA A 169 -7.88 8.46 9.00
C ALA A 169 -7.83 6.92 8.95
N GLY A 170 -6.63 6.35 9.02
CA GLY A 170 -6.40 4.91 8.93
C GLY A 170 -6.97 4.28 7.64
N PRO A 171 -7.19 2.95 7.64
CA PRO A 171 -7.60 2.18 6.46
C PRO A 171 -9.12 2.17 6.24
N GLY A 172 -9.86 3.20 6.67
CA GLY A 172 -11.34 3.19 6.72
C GLY A 172 -12.06 2.89 5.40
N VAL A 173 -11.40 3.11 4.27
CA VAL A 173 -11.92 2.83 2.92
C VAL A 173 -11.34 1.59 2.25
N ALA A 174 -10.50 0.80 2.95
CA ALA A 174 -9.76 -0.32 2.38
C ALA A 174 -10.63 -1.36 1.67
N ALA A 175 -11.86 -1.62 2.15
CA ALA A 175 -12.79 -2.51 1.48
C ALA A 175 -13.15 -2.02 0.07
N VAL A 176 -13.45 -0.74 -0.08
CA VAL A 176 -13.82 -0.16 -1.37
C VAL A 176 -12.62 -0.11 -2.31
N LEU A 177 -11.43 0.17 -1.78
CA LEU A 177 -10.20 0.19 -2.55
C LEU A 177 -9.80 -1.20 -3.04
N ALA A 178 -9.93 -2.22 -2.18
CA ALA A 178 -9.72 -3.62 -2.53
C ALA A 178 -10.65 -4.07 -3.67
N ILE A 179 -11.96 -3.87 -3.50
CA ILE A 179 -12.98 -4.25 -4.48
C ILE A 179 -12.77 -3.53 -5.82
N GLY A 180 -12.42 -2.24 -5.76
CA GLY A 180 -12.17 -1.42 -6.94
C GLY A 180 -10.79 -1.62 -7.55
N GLY A 181 -9.86 -2.26 -6.84
CA GLY A 181 -8.44 -2.35 -7.18
C GLY A 181 -7.77 -0.98 -7.29
N PHE A 182 -8.10 -0.06 -6.38
CA PHE A 182 -7.74 1.37 -6.44
C PHE A 182 -6.53 1.75 -5.60
N PRO A 183 -5.76 2.78 -6.01
CA PRO A 183 -4.79 3.56 -5.27
C PRO A 183 -4.89 3.67 -3.76
N ALA A 184 -3.85 3.39 -2.97
CA ALA A 184 -3.72 4.11 -1.71
C ALA A 184 -2.28 4.20 -1.16
N ILE A 185 -2.00 5.27 -0.44
CA ILE A 185 -0.77 5.47 0.34
C ILE A 185 -1.17 5.85 1.77
N SER A 186 -0.73 5.07 2.75
CA SER A 186 -0.81 5.45 4.16
C SER A 186 0.48 6.14 4.58
N VAL A 187 0.36 7.29 5.26
CA VAL A 187 1.49 8.07 5.80
C VAL A 187 1.24 8.35 7.29
N PRO A 188 2.27 8.31 8.16
CA PRO A 188 2.11 8.66 9.57
C PRO A 188 1.57 10.09 9.77
N ALA A 189 0.59 10.27 10.64
CA ALA A 189 -0.11 11.56 10.78
C ALA A 189 -0.34 12.01 12.23
N ALA A 190 -0.37 11.10 13.21
CA ALA A 190 -0.49 11.46 14.62
C ALA A 190 -0.09 10.29 15.54
N TYR A 191 -0.11 10.56 16.85
CA TYR A 191 -0.02 9.56 17.90
C TYR A 191 -1.10 9.86 18.96
N ASP A 192 -1.91 8.86 19.31
CA ASP A 192 -2.82 8.94 20.46
C ASP A 192 -2.28 8.05 21.59
N LYS A 193 -1.92 8.66 22.72
CA LYS A 193 -1.30 7.96 23.87
C LYS A 193 -0.12 7.06 23.48
N GLY A 194 0.66 7.49 22.48
CA GLY A 194 1.81 6.75 21.94
C GLY A 194 1.48 5.76 20.82
N VAL A 195 0.21 5.45 20.57
CA VAL A 195 -0.21 4.59 19.46
C VAL A 195 -0.22 5.40 18.15
N PRO A 196 0.50 4.95 17.11
CA PRO A 196 0.47 5.61 15.81
C PRO A 196 -0.92 5.69 15.16
N ILE A 197 -1.17 6.79 14.48
CA ILE A 197 -2.31 6.99 13.60
C ILE A 197 -1.79 7.46 12.25
N GLY A 198 -2.11 6.73 11.19
CA GLY A 198 -1.84 7.12 9.81
C GLY A 198 -3.01 7.86 9.18
N ILE A 199 -2.70 8.66 8.17
CA ILE A 199 -3.67 9.16 7.20
C ILE A 199 -3.49 8.38 5.89
N CYS A 200 -4.57 8.13 5.18
CA CYS A 200 -4.59 7.37 3.93
C CYS A 200 -5.08 8.25 2.79
N PHE A 201 -4.24 8.41 1.76
CA PHE A 201 -4.57 9.08 0.50
C PHE A 201 -4.92 8.01 -0.53
N SER A 202 -6.12 8.10 -1.11
CA SER A 202 -6.60 7.11 -2.08
C SER A 202 -7.14 7.76 -3.34
N GLY A 203 -7.08 7.05 -4.47
CA GLY A 203 -7.52 7.59 -5.76
C GLY A 203 -7.98 6.52 -6.74
N LEU A 204 -8.35 6.93 -7.95
CA LEU A 204 -8.77 6.00 -9.01
C LEU A 204 -7.57 5.24 -9.58
N LYS A 205 -7.82 4.13 -10.29
CA LYS A 205 -6.74 3.33 -10.92
C LYS A 205 -5.83 4.21 -11.77
N GLY A 206 -4.52 4.07 -11.59
CA GLY A 206 -3.51 4.86 -12.28
C GLY A 206 -3.22 6.23 -11.68
N SER A 207 -3.83 6.57 -10.53
CA SER A 207 -3.57 7.85 -9.86
C SER A 207 -2.34 7.82 -8.95
N GLU A 208 -1.55 6.74 -8.94
CA GLU A 208 -0.31 6.61 -8.17
C GLU A 208 0.60 7.84 -8.28
N PRO A 209 0.86 8.42 -9.49
CA PRO A 209 1.69 9.62 -9.59
C PRO A 209 1.20 10.78 -8.72
N LYS A 210 -0.09 11.10 -8.83
CA LYS A 210 -0.71 12.20 -8.07
C LYS A 210 -0.77 11.89 -6.58
N LEU A 211 -1.01 10.63 -6.20
CA LEU A 211 -1.02 10.21 -4.81
C LEU A 211 0.38 10.28 -4.19
N ILE A 212 1.43 9.94 -4.94
CA ILE A 212 2.82 10.06 -4.51
C ILE A 212 3.16 11.53 -4.25
N GLU A 213 2.83 12.43 -5.18
CA GLU A 213 3.04 13.88 -4.98
C GLU A 213 2.36 14.37 -3.69
N ILE A 214 1.07 14.07 -3.52
CA ILE A 214 0.30 14.51 -2.33
C ILE A 214 0.87 13.92 -1.03
N ALA A 215 1.18 12.61 -1.03
CA ALA A 215 1.67 11.92 0.15
C ALA A 215 3.07 12.40 0.54
N TYR A 216 3.95 12.61 -0.45
CA TYR A 216 5.29 13.13 -0.24
C TYR A 216 5.25 14.57 0.27
N ASP A 217 4.46 15.45 -0.33
CA ASP A 217 4.28 16.83 0.13
C ASP A 217 3.75 16.88 1.58
N PHE A 218 2.78 16.02 1.92
CA PHE A 218 2.26 15.89 3.28
C PHE A 218 3.34 15.41 4.25
N GLU A 219 4.11 14.38 3.88
CA GLU A 219 5.20 13.87 4.71
C GLU A 219 6.25 14.95 4.96
N GLN A 220 6.71 15.63 3.91
CA GLN A 220 7.76 16.65 4.00
C GLN A 220 7.29 17.89 4.78
N ALA A 221 6.01 18.26 4.68
CA ALA A 221 5.46 19.38 5.43
C ALA A 221 5.30 19.09 6.93
N THR A 222 5.22 17.82 7.32
CA THR A 222 4.79 17.44 8.68
C THR A 222 5.88 16.72 9.47
N LEU A 223 6.67 15.85 8.84
CA LEU A 223 7.76 15.06 9.45
C LEU A 223 7.36 14.40 10.77
N ILE A 224 6.11 13.90 10.85
CA ILE A 224 5.49 13.48 12.12
C ILE A 224 6.08 12.19 12.66
N ARG A 225 6.57 11.29 11.79
CA ARG A 225 7.08 9.98 12.19
C ARG A 225 8.21 10.14 13.22
N LYS A 226 8.08 9.41 14.33
CA LYS A 226 9.13 9.20 15.34
C LYS A 226 9.45 7.71 15.41
N PRO A 227 10.71 7.29 15.61
CA PRO A 227 11.03 5.89 15.85
C PRO A 227 10.43 5.40 17.20
N PRO A 228 10.11 4.11 17.33
CA PRO A 228 9.70 3.53 18.61
C PRO A 228 10.86 3.58 19.64
N ILE A 229 10.51 3.64 20.93
CA ILE A 229 11.48 3.61 22.03
C ILE A 229 11.43 2.24 22.68
N PHE A 230 12.54 1.51 22.64
CA PHE A 230 12.69 0.24 23.33
C PHE A 230 13.31 0.48 24.70
N LEU A 231 12.67 -0.03 25.75
CA LEU A 231 13.30 -0.10 27.07
C LEU A 231 14.37 -1.21 27.03
N PRO A 232 15.56 -0.98 27.63
CA PRO A 232 16.65 -1.95 27.66
C PRO A 232 16.31 -3.23 28.44
#